data_AF-A0A810DXL9-F1
#
_entry.id   AF-A0A810DXL9-F1
#
_cell.length_a   1.000
_cell.length_b   1.000
_cell.length_c   1.000
_cell.angle_alpha   90.00
_cell.angle_beta   90.00
_cell.angle_gamma   90.00
#
_symmetry.space_group_name_H-M   'P 1'
#
loop_
_entity.id
_entity.type
_entity.pdbx_description
1 polymer ?
#
loop_
_entity_poly.entity_id
_entity_poly.type
_entity_poly.pdbx_seq_one_letter_code
_entity_poly.pdbx_strand_id
1 'polypeptide(L)'
;MYLELKDKSGKVYRSFINDKQKPVIIINGTEYEVSGLIPSQESSDALTASQIAELDTDPVIEEMIKQSKHEIKRGLTFSSKQMIDMIKNGEL
;
A
#
# COMPACT_ATOMS: atom_id res chain seq x y z
N MET A 1 -9.22 -12.67 6.87
CA MET A 1 -8.24 -12.52 5.78
C MET A 1 -6.85 -12.72 6.39
N TYR A 2 -6.05 -13.64 5.87
CA TYR A 2 -4.67 -13.84 6.33
C TYR A 2 -3.73 -13.69 5.14
N LEU A 3 -2.58 -13.06 5.35
CA LEU A 3 -1.52 -12.95 4.35
C LEU A 3 -0.42 -13.96 4.70
N GLU A 4 -0.10 -14.85 3.76
CA GLU A 4 1.04 -15.75 3.87
C GLU A 4 2.14 -15.30 2.90
N LEU A 5 3.35 -15.09 3.41
CA LEU A 5 4.53 -14.72 2.64
C LEU A 5 5.62 -15.75 2.85
N LYS A 6 6.32 -16.13 1.79
CA LYS A 6 7.51 -16.98 1.86
C LYS A 6 8.71 -16.23 1.29
N ASP A 7 9.77 -16.08 2.07
CA ASP A 7 10.98 -15.42 1.59
C ASP A 7 11.89 -16.37 0.79
N LYS A 8 12.93 -15.82 0.17
CA LYS A 8 13.92 -16.56 -0.63
C LYS A 8 14.72 -17.58 0.19
N SER A 9 14.73 -17.48 1.52
CA SER A 9 15.36 -18.44 2.43
C SER A 9 14.43 -19.59 2.82
N GLY A 10 13.17 -19.55 2.38
CA GLY A 10 12.15 -20.54 2.69
C GLY A 10 11.37 -20.27 3.97
N LYS A 11 11.61 -19.13 4.64
CA LYS A 11 10.90 -18.74 5.86
C LYS A 11 9.47 -18.33 5.52
N VAL A 12 8.51 -18.83 6.30
CA VAL A 12 7.08 -18.53 6.10
C VAL A 12 6.60 -17.59 7.19
N TYR A 13 5.91 -16.53 6.76
CA TYR A 13 5.32 -15.49 7.59
C TYR A 13 3.80 -15.53 7.39
N ARG A 14 3.03 -15.58 8.49
CA ARG A 14 1.57 -15.47 8.45
C ARG A 14 1.11 -14.36 9.36
N SER A 15 0.29 -13.43 8.87
CA SER A 15 -0.33 -12.40 9.71
C SER A 15 -1.84 -12.60 9.81
N PHE A 16 -2.37 -12.46 11.03
CA PHE A 16 -3.81 -12.51 11.31
C PHE A 16 -4.14 -11.77 12.62
N ILE A 17 -5.42 -11.56 12.86
CA ILE A 17 -5.94 -11.08 14.15
C ILE A 17 -6.31 -12.31 14.97
N ASN A 18 -5.70 -12.47 16.15
CA ASN A 18 -6.01 -13.60 17.04
C ASN A 18 -7.34 -13.42 17.79
N ASP A 19 -7.75 -14.44 18.56
CA ASP A 19 -9.01 -14.44 19.31
C ASP A 19 -9.11 -13.30 20.35
N LYS A 20 -7.98 -12.71 20.73
CA LYS A 20 -7.90 -11.56 21.64
C LYS A 20 -7.98 -10.22 20.90
N GLN A 21 -8.36 -10.24 19.62
CA GLN A 21 -8.38 -9.08 18.71
C GLN A 21 -7.03 -8.37 18.59
N LYS A 22 -5.92 -9.10 18.74
CA LYS A 22 -4.58 -8.53 18.58
C LYS A 22 -3.94 -8.93 17.25
N PRO A 23 -3.24 -8.01 16.56
CA PRO A 23 -2.45 -8.35 15.40
C PRO A 23 -1.25 -9.23 15.81
N VAL A 24 -1.12 -10.38 15.17
CA VAL A 24 -0.03 -11.33 15.40
C VAL A 24 0.63 -11.73 14.10
N ILE A 25 1.92 -12.06 14.18
CA ILE A 25 2.69 -12.65 13.07
C ILE A 25 3.26 -13.98 13.53
N ILE A 26 3.03 -15.04 12.76
CA ILE A 26 3.72 -16.33 12.92
C ILE A 26 4.94 -16.33 12.03
N ILE A 27 6.10 -16.62 12.61
CA ILE A 27 7.37 -16.81 11.90
C ILE A 27 7.87 -18.21 12.24
N ASN A 28 7.95 -19.10 11.26
CA ASN A 28 8.37 -20.51 11.46
C ASN A 28 7.62 -21.24 12.59
N GLY A 29 6.34 -20.94 12.78
CA GLY A 29 5.50 -21.57 13.81
C GLY A 29 5.55 -20.90 15.19
N THR A 30 6.43 -19.91 15.40
CA THR A 30 6.42 -19.10 16.62
C THR A 30 5.53 -17.87 16.43
N GLU A 31 4.58 -17.65 17.34
CA GLU A 31 3.68 -16.50 17.35
C GLU A 31 4.34 -15.28 18.03
N TYR A 32 4.26 -14.13 17.38
CA TYR A 32 4.74 -12.85 17.90
C TYR A 32 3.58 -11.85 17.92
N GLU A 33 3.29 -11.30 19.10
CA GLU A 33 2.35 -10.19 19.24
C GLU A 33 2.97 -8.92 18.66
N VAL A 34 2.27 -8.27 17.74
CA VAL A 34 2.71 -6.98 17.18
C VAL A 34 2.34 -5.88 18.18
N SER A 35 3.28 -5.58 19.08
CA SER A 35 3.15 -4.47 20.03
C SER A 35 3.51 -3.16 19.33
N GLY A 36 2.50 -2.34 19.07
CA GLY A 36 2.64 -1.16 18.24
C GLY A 36 2.44 -1.51 16.77
N LEU A 37 1.18 -1.42 16.33
CA LEU A 37 0.99 -0.81 15.02
C LEU A 37 1.64 0.56 15.18
N ILE A 38 2.81 0.78 14.58
CA ILE A 38 3.16 2.15 14.21
C ILE A 38 1.94 2.53 13.36
N PRO A 39 1.02 3.40 13.81
CA PRO A 39 0.07 3.97 12.85
C PRO A 39 1.00 4.43 11.74
N SER A 40 0.79 3.94 10.50
CA SER A 40 1.64 4.34 9.36
C SER A 40 1.91 5.80 9.63
N GLN A 41 3.17 6.18 9.91
CA GLN A 41 3.43 7.57 10.23
C GLN A 41 2.67 8.30 9.12
N GLU A 42 1.69 9.14 9.47
CA GLU A 42 1.29 10.16 8.51
C GLU A 42 2.63 10.74 8.14
N SER A 43 3.03 10.42 6.91
CA SER A 43 4.43 10.19 6.63
C SER A 43 5.14 11.46 7.04
N SER A 44 6.24 11.33 7.77
CA SER A 44 7.17 12.45 7.90
C SER A 44 7.61 12.97 6.50
N ASP A 45 7.33 12.20 5.45
CA ASP A 45 7.50 12.49 4.02
C ASP A 45 6.19 12.85 3.27
N ALA A 46 5.03 12.99 3.94
CA ALA A 46 3.83 13.51 3.29
C ALA A 46 4.01 15.01 3.07
N LEU A 47 4.02 15.43 1.81
CA LEU A 47 3.94 16.84 1.47
C LEU A 47 2.67 17.44 2.08
N THR A 48 2.83 18.56 2.76
CA THR A 48 1.68 19.35 3.23
C THR A 48 0.87 19.83 2.04
N ALA A 49 -0.43 20.10 2.24
CA ALA A 49 -1.29 20.63 1.18
C ALA A 49 -0.72 21.89 0.50
N SER A 50 -0.01 22.73 1.27
CA SER A 50 0.68 23.92 0.76
C SER A 50 1.86 23.57 -0.16
N GLN A 51 2.68 22.58 0.20
CA GLN A 51 3.78 22.10 -0.64
C GLN A 51 3.28 21.41 -1.92
N ILE A 52 2.14 20.73 -1.86
CA ILE A 52 1.49 20.16 -3.06
C ILE A 52 0.99 21.29 -3.97
N ALA A 53 0.38 22.33 -3.40
CA ALA A 53 -0.09 23.48 -4.18
C ALA A 53 1.06 24.22 -4.89
N GLU A 54 2.26 24.28 -4.30
CA GLU A 54 3.44 24.81 -4.97
C GLU A 54 3.87 23.96 -6.17
N LEU A 55 3.87 22.63 -6.03
CA LEU A 55 4.17 21.71 -7.14
C LEU A 55 3.13 21.75 -8.25
N ASP A 56 1.86 21.96 -7.91
CA ASP A 56 0.77 22.09 -8.88
C ASP A 56 0.91 23.36 -9.75
N THR A 57 1.73 24.35 -9.34
CA THR A 57 2.02 25.55 -10.15
C THR A 57 3.18 25.37 -11.12
N ASP A 58 3.96 24.28 -11.00
CA ASP A 58 5.05 23.98 -11.93
C ASP A 58 4.47 23.39 -13.23
N PRO A 59 4.68 24.05 -14.40
CA PRO A 59 4.11 23.61 -15.67
C PRO A 59 4.62 22.24 -16.11
N VAL A 60 5.83 21.83 -15.70
CA VAL A 60 6.38 20.51 -16.02
C VAL A 60 5.65 19.44 -15.21
N ILE A 61 5.42 19.71 -13.93
CA ILE A 61 4.67 18.80 -13.04
C ILE A 61 3.22 18.69 -13.50
N GLU A 62 2.59 19.80 -13.90
CA GLU A 62 1.24 19.81 -14.46
C GLU A 62 1.13 18.92 -15.71
N GLU A 63 2.09 19.03 -16.63
CA GLU A 63 2.13 18.21 -17.85
C GLU A 63 2.29 16.71 -17.52
N MET A 64 3.19 16.38 -16.59
CA MET A 64 3.38 15.01 -16.12
C MET A 64 2.10 14.42 -15.49
N ILE A 65 1.41 15.19 -14.64
CA ILE A 65 0.14 14.78 -14.02
C ILE A 65 -0.92 14.54 -15.10
N LYS A 66 -1.00 15.44 -16.09
CA LYS A 66 -1.96 15.34 -17.19
C LYS A 66 -1.72 14.10 -18.04
N GLN A 67 -0.46 13.80 -18.38
CA GLN A 67 -0.08 12.61 -19.13
C GLN A 67 -0.43 11.34 -18.34
N SER A 68 -0.06 11.28 -17.07
CA SER A 68 -0.37 10.14 -16.20
C SER A 68 -1.89 9.87 -16.09
N LYS A 69 -2.70 10.93 -15.89
CA LYS A 69 -4.17 10.83 -15.88
C LYS A 69 -4.72 10.30 -17.21
N HIS A 70 -4.13 10.70 -18.33
CA HIS A 70 -4.55 10.26 -19.66
C HIS A 70 -4.24 8.79 -19.91
N GLU A 71 -3.06 8.32 -19.49
CA GLU A 71 -2.66 6.92 -19.58
C GLU A 71 -3.53 6.00 -18.71
N ILE A 72 -3.86 6.44 -17.48
CA ILE A 72 -4.79 5.73 -16.59
C ILE A 72 -6.18 5.63 -17.22
N LYS A 73 -6.72 6.73 -17.76
CA LYS A 73 -8.04 6.73 -18.43
C LYS A 73 -8.10 5.80 -19.64
N ARG A 74 -6.98 5.62 -20.33
CA ARG A 74 -6.87 4.70 -21.48
C ARG A 74 -6.63 3.25 -21.09
N GLY A 75 -6.52 2.95 -19.79
CA GLY A 75 -6.23 1.60 -19.30
C GLY A 75 -4.81 1.13 -19.63
N LEU A 76 -3.92 2.04 -20.03
CA LEU A 76 -2.51 1.74 -20.32
C LEU A 76 -1.71 1.54 -19.03
N THR A 77 -2.23 2.03 -17.91
CA THR A 77 -1.67 1.84 -16.57
C THR A 77 -2.82 1.84 -15.57
N PHE A 78 -2.76 0.96 -14.57
CA PHE A 78 -3.76 0.92 -13.51
C PHE A 78 -3.31 1.82 -12.37
N SER A 79 -4.21 2.70 -11.88
CA SER A 79 -3.97 3.33 -10.58
C SER A 79 -3.96 2.27 -9.48
N SER A 80 -3.25 2.52 -8.37
CA SER A 80 -3.22 1.59 -7.23
C SER A 80 -4.63 1.28 -6.70
N LYS A 81 -5.55 2.26 -6.76
CA LYS A 81 -6.95 2.06 -6.40
C LYS A 81 -7.64 1.05 -7.33
N GLN A 82 -7.49 1.22 -8.64
CA GLN A 82 -8.04 0.28 -9.62
C GLN A 82 -7.44 -1.11 -9.48
N MET A 83 -6.13 -1.21 -9.25
CA MET A 83 -5.46 -2.49 -9.02
C MET A 83 -6.02 -3.21 -7.77
N ILE A 84 -6.22 -2.47 -6.68
CA ILE A 84 -6.83 -3.02 -5.45
C ILE A 84 -8.26 -3.48 -5.71
N ASP A 85 -9.05 -2.72 -6.47
CA ASP A 85 -10.44 -3.06 -6.78
C ASP A 85 -10.52 -4.30 -7.70
N MET A 86 -9.63 -4.42 -8.69
CA MET A 86 -9.53 -5.61 -9.55
C MET A 86 -9.15 -6.88 -8.75
N ILE A 87 -8.22 -6.77 -7.79
CA ILE A 87 -7.87 -7.89 -6.89
C ILE A 87 -9.07 -8.30 -6.04
N LYS A 88 -9.83 -7.33 -5.50
CA LYS A 88 -11.03 -7.61 -4.69
C LYS A 88 -12.13 -8.31 -5.50
N ASN A 89 -12.23 -7.98 -6.78
CA ASN A 89 -13.24 -8.53 -7.69
C ASN A 89 -12.80 -9.85 -8.36
N GLY A 90 -11.55 -10.30 -8.16
CA GLY A 90 -11.02 -11.51 -8.78
C GLY A 90 -10.78 -11.38 -10.28
N GLU A 91 -10.52 -10.16 -10.76
CA GLU A 91 -10.29 -9.83 -12.18
C GLU A 91 -8.80 -9.85 -12.56
N LEU A 92 -7.94 -10.35 -11.66
CA LEU A 92 -6.48 -10.50 -11.78
C LEU A 92 -6.03 -11.91 -11.35
#